data_AF-A0A6N8IK71-F1
#
_entry.id   AF-A0A6N8IK71-F1
#
_cell.length_a   1.000
_cell.length_b   1.000
_cell.length_c   1.000
_cell.angle_alpha   90.00
_cell.angle_beta   90.00
_cell.angle_gamma   90.00
#
_symmetry.space_group_name_H-M   'P 1'
#
loop_
_entity.id
_entity.type
_entity.pdbx_description
1 polymer ?
#
loop_
_entity_poly.entity_id
_entity_poly.type
_entity_poly.pdbx_seq_one_letter_code
_entity_poly.pdbx_strand_id
1 'polypeptide(L)' 'MGNRIDDLPLFLTPMQLAQVTGEHVNSIRRGITEGRIPADKVNGRWRICRDKVFPNACGADAGDEGDAAAVAARS' A
#
# COMPACT_ATOMS: atom_id res chain seq x y z
N MET A 1 -17.54 -7.74 10.43
CA MET A 1 -17.38 -6.28 10.24
C MET A 1 -16.39 -6.08 9.11
N GLY A 2 -16.85 -5.76 7.90
CA GLY A 2 -15.94 -5.56 6.77
C GLY A 2 -15.25 -4.22 6.92
N ASN A 3 -13.96 -4.22 7.28
CA ASN A 3 -13.15 -3.01 7.30
C ASN A 3 -12.90 -2.59 5.86
N ARG A 4 -13.81 -1.78 5.31
CA ARG A 4 -13.68 -1.21 3.97
C ARG A 4 -12.44 -0.33 3.94
N ILE A 5 -11.74 -0.34 2.80
CA ILE A 5 -10.49 0.42 2.65
C ILE A 5 -10.76 1.94 2.81
N ASP A 6 -12.00 2.36 2.56
CA ASP A 6 -12.52 3.71 2.82
C ASP A 6 -12.41 4.20 4.26
N ASP A 7 -12.38 3.31 5.25
CA ASP A 7 -12.29 3.70 6.67
C ASP A 7 -10.83 3.94 7.12
N LEU A 8 -9.85 3.62 6.27
CA LEU A 8 -8.46 3.87 6.60
C LEU A 8 -8.13 5.36 6.54
N PRO A 9 -7.36 5.89 7.51
CA PRO A 9 -6.88 7.26 7.47
C PRO A 9 -6.04 7.49 6.21
N LEU A 10 -6.18 8.69 5.63
CA LEU A 10 -5.45 9.12 4.42
C LEU A 10 -3.94 8.87 4.51
N PHE A 11 -3.39 9.01 5.73
CA PHE A 11 -2.00 8.74 6.04
C PHE A 11 -1.84 7.60 7.04
N LEU A 12 -1.12 6.58 6.62
CA LEU A 12 -0.82 5.40 7.41
C LEU A 12 0.60 5.48 7.97
N THR A 13 0.77 4.97 9.19
CA THR A 13 2.09 4.64 9.72
C THR A 13 2.57 3.30 9.15
N PRO A 14 3.88 3.01 9.16
CA PRO A 14 4.40 1.71 8.72
C PRO A 14 3.78 0.52 9.45
N MET A 15 3.41 0.71 10.72
CA MET A 15 2.76 -0.34 11.52
C MET A 15 1.31 -0.57 11.08
N GLN A 16 0.57 0.49 10.75
CA GLN A 16 -0.78 0.36 10.22
C GLN A 16 -0.77 -0.25 8.82
N LEU A 17 0.19 0.13 7.96
CA LEU A 17 0.30 -0.50 6.65
C LEU A 17 0.57 -2.00 6.76
N ALA A 18 1.49 -2.40 7.65
CA ALA A 18 1.77 -3.81 7.95
C ALA A 18 0.52 -4.59 8.41
N GLN A 19 -0.32 -3.98 9.25
CA GLN A 19 -1.57 -4.60 9.70
C GLN A 19 -2.58 -4.81 8.57
N VAL A 20 -2.58 -3.92 7.57
CA VAL A 20 -3.52 -3.95 6.45
C VAL A 20 -3.05 -4.91 5.36
N THR A 21 -1.75 -4.90 5.05
CA THR A 21 -1.17 -5.79 4.03
C THR A 21 -0.87 -7.20 4.57
N GLY A 22 -0.83 -7.36 5.90
CA GLY A 22 -0.37 -8.59 6.55
C GLY A 22 1.15 -8.77 6.50
N GLU A 23 1.90 -7.77 6.02
CA GLU A 23 3.35 -7.81 5.96
C GLU A 23 4.01 -7.48 7.30
N HIS A 24 5.28 -7.87 7.44
CA HIS A 24 6.08 -7.48 8.59
C HIS A 24 6.51 -6.00 8.50
N VAL A 25 6.46 -5.28 9.63
CA VAL A 25 6.80 -3.84 9.70
C VAL A 25 8.20 -3.52 9.15
N ASN A 26 9.16 -4.44 9.32
CA ASN A 26 10.51 -4.27 8.76
C ASN A 26 10.55 -4.35 7.23
N SER A 27 9.71 -5.18 6.61
CA SER A 27 9.58 -5.22 5.14
C SER A 27 9.02 -3.90 4.62
N ILE A 28 8.01 -3.34 5.30
CA ILE A 28 7.46 -2.02 4.96
C ILE A 28 8.52 -0.93 5.08
N ARG A 29 9.26 -0.88 6.20
CA ARG A 29 10.35 0.11 6.40
C ARG A 29 11.44 -0.02 5.33
N ARG A 30 11.80 -1.25 4.97
CA ARG A 30 12.75 -1.53 3.91
C ARG A 30 12.21 -1.06 2.55
N GLY A 31 10.96 -1.37 2.22
CA GLY A 31 10.30 -0.93 0.99
C GLY A 31 10.21 0.59 0.86
N ILE A 32 10.00 1.31 1.98
CA ILE A 32 10.07 2.78 2.02
C ILE A 32 11.49 3.27 1.71
N THR A 33 12.51 2.65 2.31
CA THR A 33 13.91 3.07 2.15
C THR A 33 14.43 2.76 0.73
N GLU A 34 13.95 1.67 0.13
CA GLU A 34 14.23 1.27 -1.25
C GLU A 34 13.38 2.05 -2.28
N GLY A 35 12.45 2.90 -1.85
CA GLY A 35 11.60 3.71 -2.74
C GLY A 35 10.47 2.94 -3.43
N ARG A 36 10.22 1.68 -3.04
CA ARG A 36 9.08 0.90 -3.55
C ARG A 36 7.75 1.34 -2.97
N ILE A 37 7.76 1.79 -1.71
CA ILE A 37 6.57 2.26 -1.01
C ILE A 37 6.60 3.78 -0.97
N PRO A 38 5.63 4.47 -1.59
CA PRO A 38 5.55 5.93 -1.58
C PRO A 38 5.23 6.42 -0.16
N ALA A 39 6.22 7.00 0.51
CA ALA A 39 6.10 7.49 1.87
C ALA A 39 6.93 8.77 2.07
N ASP A 40 6.37 9.69 2.86
CA ASP A 40 6.99 10.95 3.21
C ASP A 40 7.40 10.96 4.69
N LYS A 41 8.53 11.57 4.98
CA LYS A 41 9.01 11.72 6.36
C LYS A 41 8.65 13.10 6.88
N VAL A 42 7.57 13.18 7.65
CA VAL A 42 7.06 14.44 8.22
C VAL A 42 7.33 14.45 9.73
N ASN A 43 8.09 15.44 10.22
CA ASN A 43 8.44 15.58 11.65
C ASN A 43 9.05 14.30 12.26
N GLY A 44 9.93 13.63 11.52
CA GLY A 44 10.59 12.40 11.96
C GLY A 44 9.71 11.15 11.93
N ARG A 45 8.45 11.25 11.48
CA ARG A 45 7.51 10.12 11.35
C ARG A 45 7.23 9.84 9.88
N TRP A 46 7.25 8.56 9.52
CA TRP A 46 6.86 8.11 8.19
C TRP A 46 5.35 8.20 8.02
N ARG A 47 4.91 8.83 6.93
CA ARG A 47 3.52 9.00 6.51
C ARG A 47 3.38 8.37 5.13
N ILE A 48 2.52 7.36 5.03
CA ILE A 48 2.30 6.60 3.81
C ILE A 48 0.92 7.00 3.28
N CYS A 49 0.85 7.47 2.03
CA CYS A 49 -0.41 7.87 1.42
C CYS A 49 -1.20 6.64 0.99
N ARG A 50 -2.41 6.44 1.54
CA ARG A 50 -3.28 5.29 1.23
C ARG A 50 -3.49 5.13 -0.27
N ASP A 51 -3.88 6.21 -0.96
CA ASP A 51 -4.29 6.14 -2.38
C ASP A 51 -3.12 5.83 -3.32
N LYS A 52 -1.87 6.06 -2.88
CA LYS A 52 -0.68 5.70 -3.64
C LYS A 52 -0.29 4.23 -3.48
N VAL A 53 -0.64 3.62 -2.35
CA VAL A 53 -0.34 2.21 -2.07
C VAL A 53 -1.49 1.30 -2.47
N PHE A 54 -2.72 1.78 -2.32
CA PHE A 54 -3.95 1.10 -2.69
C PHE A 54 -4.69 1.99 -3.71
N PRO A 55 -4.34 1.93 -5.00
CA PRO A 55 -5.05 2.70 -6.02
C PRO A 55 -6.55 2.36 -6.05
N ASN A 56 -6.91 1.13 -5.68
CA ASN A 56 -8.29 0.63 -5.59
C ASN A 56 -9.05 1.14 -4.34
N ALA A 57 -8.41 1.93 -3.47
CA ALA A 57 -9.01 2.49 -2.24
C ALA A 57 -9.75 3.81 -2.47
N CYS A 58 -9.38 4.54 -3.52
CA CYS A 58 -10.11 5.72 -3.93
C CYS A 58 -11.36 5.22 -4.65
N GLY A 59 -12.49 5.14 -3.95
CA GLY A 59 -13.75 4.67 -4.51
C GLY A 59 -14.14 5.46 -5.76
N ALA A 60 -13.82 4.89 -6.91
CA ALA A 60 -14.45 5.15 -8.19
C ALA A 60 -14.41 3.82 -8.96
N ASP A 61 -15.58 3.26 -9.23
CA ASP A 61 -16.06 2.58 -10.45
C ASP A 61 -15.14 2.25 -11.65
N ALA A 62 -13.81 2.14 -11.52
CA ALA A 62 -12.93 1.70 -12.59
C ALA A 62 -12.86 0.16 -12.59
N GLY A 63 -13.50 -0.43 -13.61
CA GLY A 63 -13.69 -1.86 -13.81
C GLY A 63 -12.43 -2.72 -13.71
N ASP A 64 -12.69 -3.96 -13.29
CA ASP A 64 -12.14 -5.19 -13.86
C ASP A 64 -11.14 -4.98 -15.00
N GLU A 65 -9.85 -5.09 -14.70
CA GLU A 65 -8.81 -5.63 -15.59
C GLU A 65 -7.57 -5.93 -14.75
N GLY A 66 -7.57 -7.09 -14.12
CA GLY A 66 -6.35 -7.71 -13.61
C GLY A 66 -5.52 -8.19 -14.79
N ASP A 67 -4.61 -7.36 -15.29
CA ASP A 67 -3.61 -7.80 -16.26
C ASP A 67 -2.41 -8.46 -15.57
N ALA A 68 -2.13 -9.66 -16.04
CA ALA A 68 -1.23 -10.65 -15.48
C ALA A 68 0.24 -10.29 -15.71
N ALA A 69 0.92 -9.80 -14.68
CA ALA A 69 2.38 -9.75 -14.66
C ALA A 69 2.99 -11.00 -13.97
N ALA A 70 2.65 -12.21 -14.43
CA ALA A 70 3.32 -13.42 -13.94
C ALA A 70 3.18 -14.67 -14.85
N VAL A 71 3.60 -14.63 -16.12
CA VAL A 71 4.08 -15.83 -16.85
C VAL A 71 4.91 -15.43 -18.10
N ALA A 72 6.15 -14.99 -17.90
CA ALA A 72 7.13 -14.90 -18.99
C ALA A 72 8.49 -15.42 -18.51
N ALA A 73 8.54 -16.72 -18.18
CA ALA A 73 9.79 -17.45 -18.00
C ALA A 73 9.52 -18.96 -18.06
N ARG A 74 9.32 -19.49 -19.27
CA ARG A 74 9.50 -20.91 -19.63
C ARG A 74 9.38 -21.06 -21.14
N SER A 75 10.52 -20.88 -21.80
CA SER A 75 10.80 -21.47 -23.12
C SER A 75 11.92 -22.51 -22.93
#